data_AF-A0A0X3ALR9-F1
#
_entry.id   AF-A0A0X3ALR9-F1
#
_cell.length_a   1.000
_cell.length_b   1.000
_cell.length_c   1.000
_cell.angle_alpha   90.00
_cell.angle_beta   90.00
_cell.angle_gamma   90.00
#
_symmetry.space_group_name_H-M   'P 1'
#
loop_
_entity.id
_entity.type
_entity.pdbx_description
1 polymer ?
#
loop_
_entity_poly.entity_id
_entity_poly.type
_entity_poly.pdbx_seq_one_letter_code
_entity_poly.pdbx_strand_id
1 'polypeptide(L)'
;MKKILAFISICYLISGIIGVIIWNIPKLQSPVNPIQLLFTLLLMITPALVAFIVEKRKFLVTSEKFQLNFKNINWKQTIKYLLITNLLLPVLVMIYGYLLGNVLEIEPFGKLITSYRQLSPEILQKIPSILKIDYLLFILVPIMFSASLMSSISINGFIALGEEIGWRGFLEKNLNFSFFKKNIIIGIIWGVWHTSIIISGHNYLNHPYWGILMMVILCIAMSFYFSFALKRTQSLFVIGALHGGVNAVEQTLAFIQIEYIDLFGPVGLLMFFSISTVFLIDYTLSKKNK
;
A
#
# COMPACT_ATOMS: atom_id res chain seq x y z
N MET A 1 -5.51 24.22 -11.81
CA MET A 1 -6.75 23.42 -11.99
C MET A 1 -6.78 22.62 -13.29
N LYS A 2 -6.66 23.20 -14.49
CA LYS A 2 -6.70 22.46 -15.78
C LYS A 2 -5.81 21.21 -15.82
N LYS A 3 -4.54 21.33 -15.39
CA LYS A 3 -3.60 20.20 -15.31
C LYS A 3 -4.05 19.09 -14.35
N ILE A 4 -4.56 19.46 -13.17
CA ILE A 4 -5.05 18.49 -12.18
C ILE A 4 -6.22 17.69 -12.76
N LEU A 5 -7.20 18.37 -13.37
CA LEU A 5 -8.35 17.71 -13.99
C LEU A 5 -7.91 16.76 -15.10
N ALA A 6 -7.04 17.20 -16.02
CA ALA A 6 -6.51 16.34 -17.08
C ALA A 6 -5.80 15.10 -16.52
N PHE A 7 -4.96 15.28 -15.50
CA PHE A 7 -4.26 14.17 -14.85
C PHE A 7 -5.24 13.15 -14.26
N ILE A 8 -6.23 13.59 -13.48
CA ILE A 8 -7.22 12.71 -12.85
C ILE A 8 -8.03 11.99 -13.93
N SER A 9 -8.55 12.72 -14.91
CA SER A 9 -9.37 12.15 -15.98
C SER A 9 -8.64 11.07 -16.77
N ILE A 10 -7.37 11.29 -17.14
CA ILE A 10 -6.60 10.30 -17.90
C ILE A 10 -6.28 9.07 -17.04
N CYS A 11 -5.88 9.26 -15.76
CA CYS A 11 -5.62 8.13 -14.86
C CYS A 11 -6.87 7.25 -14.66
N TYR A 12 -8.04 7.89 -14.51
CA TYR A 12 -9.31 7.20 -14.31
C TYR A 12 -9.78 6.50 -15.58
N LEU A 13 -9.58 7.13 -16.76
CA LEU A 13 -9.90 6.50 -18.04
C LEU A 13 -9.09 5.22 -18.25
N ILE A 14 -7.77 5.27 -18.01
CA ILE A 14 -6.89 4.10 -18.16
C ILE A 14 -7.27 3.00 -17.16
N SER A 15 -7.50 3.38 -15.89
CA SER A 15 -7.97 2.44 -14.85
C SER A 15 -9.30 1.80 -15.24
N GLY A 16 -10.24 2.59 -15.74
CA GLY A 16 -11.53 2.10 -16.22
C GLY A 16 -11.41 1.11 -17.36
N ILE A 17 -10.60 1.42 -18.38
CA ILE A 17 -10.35 0.51 -19.53
C ILE A 17 -9.77 -0.82 -19.05
N ILE A 18 -8.74 -0.79 -18.19
CA ILE A 18 -8.13 -2.01 -17.65
C ILE A 18 -9.14 -2.82 -16.84
N GLY A 19 -9.90 -2.16 -15.95
CA GLY A 19 -10.90 -2.86 -15.14
C GLY A 19 -12.02 -3.48 -15.98
N VAL A 20 -12.48 -2.81 -17.05
CA VAL A 20 -13.45 -3.38 -18.00
C VAL A 20 -12.89 -4.60 -18.72
N ILE A 21 -11.61 -4.58 -19.13
CA ILE A 21 -10.96 -5.74 -19.77
C ILE A 21 -10.92 -6.93 -18.80
N ILE A 22 -10.48 -6.70 -17.55
CA ILE A 22 -10.41 -7.75 -16.52
C ILE A 22 -11.81 -8.30 -16.21
N TRP A 23 -12.81 -7.42 -16.10
CA TRP A 23 -14.19 -7.81 -15.82
C TRP A 23 -14.77 -8.75 -16.90
N ASN A 24 -14.53 -8.43 -18.17
CA ASN A 24 -15.10 -9.18 -19.30
C ASN A 24 -14.35 -10.49 -19.63
N ILE A 25 -13.18 -10.73 -19.03
CA ILE A 25 -12.40 -11.94 -19.25
C ILE A 25 -12.23 -12.65 -17.90
N PRO A 26 -13.13 -13.56 -17.50
CA PRO A 26 -13.13 -14.17 -16.17
C PRO A 26 -11.81 -14.82 -15.77
N LYS A 27 -11.07 -15.40 -16.74
CA LYS A 27 -9.73 -15.96 -16.50
C LYS A 27 -8.71 -14.95 -15.97
N LEU A 28 -8.91 -13.66 -16.24
CA LEU A 28 -8.06 -12.55 -15.78
C LEU A 28 -8.44 -12.03 -14.39
N GLN A 29 -9.51 -12.51 -13.77
CA GLN A 29 -9.88 -12.07 -12.41
C GLN A 29 -9.06 -12.76 -11.32
N SER A 30 -8.43 -13.91 -11.65
CA SER A 30 -7.59 -14.67 -10.74
C SER A 30 -6.25 -13.96 -10.46
N PRO A 31 -5.96 -13.51 -9.22
CA PRO A 31 -4.79 -12.67 -8.91
C PRO A 31 -3.43 -13.30 -9.23
N VAL A 32 -3.37 -14.63 -9.36
CA VAL A 32 -2.17 -15.36 -9.81
C VAL A 32 -2.01 -15.43 -11.33
N ASN A 33 -2.93 -14.83 -12.10
CA ASN A 33 -2.87 -14.79 -13.56
C ASN A 33 -1.78 -13.80 -14.01
N PRO A 34 -0.78 -14.23 -14.81
CA PRO A 34 0.32 -13.36 -15.24
C PRO A 34 -0.13 -12.10 -16.01
N ILE A 35 -1.23 -12.18 -16.77
CA ILE A 35 -1.76 -11.05 -17.53
C ILE A 35 -2.44 -10.05 -16.60
N GLN A 36 -3.17 -10.53 -15.58
CA GLN A 36 -3.72 -9.64 -14.55
C GLN A 36 -2.60 -8.93 -13.79
N LEU A 37 -1.54 -9.67 -13.41
CA LEU A 37 -0.36 -9.09 -12.77
C LEU A 37 0.26 -8.00 -13.65
N LEU A 38 0.44 -8.27 -14.95
CA LEU A 38 0.93 -7.28 -15.90
C LEU A 38 0.04 -6.03 -15.95
N PHE A 39 -1.29 -6.19 -15.99
CA PHE A 39 -2.21 -5.05 -15.97
C PHE A 39 -2.11 -4.24 -14.68
N THR A 40 -1.99 -4.88 -13.53
CA THR A 40 -1.77 -4.19 -12.25
C THR A 40 -0.45 -3.42 -12.27
N LEU A 41 0.64 -4.00 -12.76
CA LEU A 41 1.94 -3.31 -12.88
C LEU A 41 1.86 -2.09 -13.81
N LEU A 42 1.21 -2.22 -14.97
CA LEU A 42 1.00 -1.12 -15.91
C LEU A 42 0.13 -0.01 -15.30
N LEU A 43 -0.89 -0.40 -14.54
CA LEU A 43 -1.77 0.52 -13.85
C LEU A 43 -1.00 1.33 -12.80
N MET A 44 -0.11 0.71 -12.03
CA MET A 44 0.74 1.40 -11.04
C MET A 44 1.72 2.40 -11.68
N ILE A 45 2.22 2.13 -12.89
CA ILE A 45 3.10 3.08 -13.62
C ILE A 45 2.31 4.25 -14.23
N THR A 46 1.00 4.07 -14.48
CA THR A 46 0.16 5.04 -15.19
C THR A 46 0.21 6.46 -14.60
N PRO A 47 0.06 6.67 -13.26
CA PRO A 47 0.13 8.00 -12.68
C PRO A 47 1.45 8.73 -12.98
N ALA A 48 2.59 8.05 -12.99
CA ALA A 48 3.85 8.67 -13.37
C ALA A 48 3.83 9.17 -14.82
N LEU A 49 3.43 8.31 -15.76
CA LEU A 49 3.40 8.65 -17.18
C LEU A 49 2.49 9.86 -17.44
N VAL A 50 1.28 9.84 -16.86
CA VAL A 50 0.32 10.92 -17.00
C VAL A 50 0.85 12.21 -16.37
N ALA A 51 1.51 12.13 -15.20
CA ALA A 51 2.13 13.29 -14.56
C ALA A 51 3.18 13.97 -15.46
N PHE A 52 4.09 13.20 -16.06
CA PHE A 52 5.12 13.75 -16.96
C PHE A 52 4.51 14.34 -18.24
N ILE A 53 3.51 13.68 -18.83
CA ILE A 53 2.79 14.16 -20.02
C ILE A 53 2.06 15.49 -19.72
N VAL A 54 1.34 15.57 -18.60
CA VAL A 54 0.53 16.74 -18.23
C VAL A 54 1.38 17.91 -17.73
N GLU A 55 2.51 17.64 -17.07
CA GLU A 55 3.42 18.70 -16.61
C GLU A 55 3.96 19.51 -17.79
N LYS A 56 4.17 18.87 -18.96
CA LYS A 56 4.66 19.50 -20.21
C LYS A 56 5.95 20.30 -20.01
N ARG A 57 6.86 19.76 -19.20
CA ARG A 57 8.20 20.33 -18.91
C ARG A 57 9.27 19.30 -19.20
N LYS A 58 10.51 19.77 -19.39
CA LYS A 58 11.67 18.89 -19.55
C LYS A 58 11.73 17.90 -18.39
N PHE A 59 12.05 16.64 -18.70
CA PHE A 59 12.10 15.55 -17.72
C PHE A 59 12.89 15.92 -16.47
N LEU A 60 14.11 16.44 -16.64
CA LEU A 60 14.98 16.81 -15.51
C LEU A 60 14.35 17.86 -14.58
N VAL A 61 13.70 18.88 -15.13
CA VAL A 61 13.01 19.92 -14.36
C VAL A 61 11.83 19.34 -13.59
N THR A 62 11.07 18.45 -14.21
CA THR A 62 9.95 17.75 -13.58
C THR A 62 10.43 16.80 -12.48
N SER A 63 11.50 16.05 -12.73
CA SER A 63 12.10 15.13 -11.77
C SER A 63 12.67 15.86 -10.55
N GLU A 64 13.34 16.99 -10.75
CA GLU A 64 13.75 17.87 -9.63
C GLU A 64 12.56 18.42 -8.88
N LYS A 65 11.54 18.95 -9.59
CA LYS A 65 10.27 19.40 -8.99
C LYS A 65 9.67 18.29 -8.15
N PHE A 66 9.73 17.04 -8.57
CA PHE A 66 9.14 15.88 -7.89
C PHE A 66 10.00 15.29 -6.77
N GLN A 67 11.23 15.77 -6.55
CA GLN A 67 12.19 15.18 -5.61
C GLN A 67 12.61 13.75 -6.01
N LEU A 68 12.69 13.49 -7.32
CA LEU A 68 13.29 12.29 -7.90
C LEU A 68 14.81 12.51 -8.07
N ASN A 69 15.51 12.76 -6.97
CA ASN A 69 16.97 12.87 -6.97
C ASN A 69 17.55 12.41 -5.64
N PHE A 70 18.85 12.11 -5.65
CA PHE A 70 19.59 11.65 -4.47
C PHE A 70 20.29 12.78 -3.69
N LYS A 71 20.15 14.05 -4.12
CA LYS A 71 20.95 15.16 -3.58
C LYS A 71 20.53 15.57 -2.16
N ASN A 72 19.24 15.54 -1.86
CA ASN A 72 18.68 16.10 -0.63
C ASN A 72 18.13 15.04 0.34
N ILE A 73 18.51 13.77 0.17
CA ILE A 73 17.95 12.68 0.99
C ILE A 73 18.38 12.84 2.44
N ASN A 74 17.41 12.92 3.35
CA ASN A 74 17.68 12.86 4.78
C ASN A 74 17.78 11.40 5.23
N TRP A 75 18.98 10.83 5.18
CA TRP A 75 19.23 9.41 5.48
C TRP A 75 18.80 8.99 6.89
N LYS A 76 18.92 9.87 7.90
CA LYS A 76 18.43 9.58 9.26
C LYS A 76 16.91 9.33 9.26
N GLN A 77 16.16 10.17 8.55
CA GLN A 77 14.71 9.98 8.40
C GLN A 77 14.40 8.79 7.50
N THR A 78 15.17 8.57 6.43
CA THR A 78 15.02 7.41 5.54
C THR A 78 15.12 6.10 6.32
N ILE A 79 16.18 5.91 7.12
CA ILE A 79 16.36 4.70 7.94
C ILE A 79 15.20 4.56 8.93
N LYS A 80 14.80 5.65 9.59
CA LYS A 80 13.65 5.64 10.50
C LYS A 80 12.39 5.13 9.81
N TYR A 81 12.03 5.66 8.63
CA TYR A 81 10.80 5.25 7.94
C TYR A 81 10.90 3.86 7.32
N LEU A 82 12.08 3.41 6.90
CA LEU A 82 12.30 2.02 6.49
C LEU A 82 12.08 1.06 7.66
N LEU A 83 12.57 1.38 8.86
CA LEU A 83 12.30 0.58 10.07
C LEU A 83 10.82 0.63 10.46
N ILE A 84 10.20 1.80 10.42
CA ILE A 84 8.78 1.94 10.73
C ILE A 84 7.94 1.08 9.77
N THR A 85 8.18 1.18 8.46
CA THR A 85 7.36 0.48 7.45
C THR A 85 7.63 -1.00 7.41
N ASN A 86 8.89 -1.43 7.51
CA ASN A 86 9.26 -2.82 7.30
C ASN A 86 9.32 -3.63 8.59
N LEU A 87 9.40 -3.00 9.77
CA LEU A 87 9.42 -3.69 11.07
C LEU A 87 8.21 -3.35 11.92
N LEU A 88 8.02 -2.08 12.26
CA LEU A 88 6.98 -1.68 13.21
C LEU A 88 5.57 -1.94 12.66
N LEU A 89 5.33 -1.60 11.39
CA LEU A 89 4.03 -1.77 10.76
C LEU A 89 3.60 -3.25 10.69
N PRO A 90 4.40 -4.21 10.17
CA PRO A 90 4.06 -5.63 10.23
C PRO A 90 3.76 -6.13 11.65
N VAL A 91 4.58 -5.72 12.63
CA VAL A 91 4.38 -6.11 14.03
C VAL A 91 3.05 -5.58 14.56
N LEU A 92 2.71 -4.32 14.30
CA LEU A 92 1.43 -3.74 14.72
C LEU A 92 0.24 -4.43 14.07
N VAL A 93 0.34 -4.71 12.76
CA VAL A 93 -0.70 -5.43 12.01
C VAL A 93 -0.93 -6.82 12.62
N MET A 94 0.13 -7.57 12.93
CA MET A 94 0.02 -8.87 13.60
C MET A 94 -0.55 -8.76 15.02
N ILE A 95 -0.11 -7.77 15.80
CA ILE A 95 -0.62 -7.54 17.16
C ILE A 95 -2.13 -7.25 17.12
N TYR A 96 -2.58 -6.35 16.23
CA TYR A 96 -3.99 -6.05 16.08
C TYR A 96 -4.77 -7.26 15.55
N GLY A 97 -4.21 -8.02 14.61
CA GLY A 97 -4.88 -9.18 14.03
C GLY A 97 -5.08 -10.28 15.08
N TYR A 98 -4.03 -10.56 15.86
CA TYR A 98 -4.09 -11.51 16.96
C TYR A 98 -5.02 -11.04 18.08
N LEU A 99 -4.93 -9.77 18.48
CA LEU A 99 -5.78 -9.23 19.55
C LEU A 99 -7.26 -9.26 19.16
N LEU A 100 -7.60 -8.72 17.99
CA LEU A 100 -9.00 -8.61 17.55
C LEU A 100 -9.59 -9.98 17.17
N GLY A 101 -8.80 -10.81 16.49
CA GLY A 101 -9.24 -12.08 15.94
C GLY A 101 -9.10 -13.29 16.86
N ASN A 102 -7.93 -13.47 17.50
CA ASN A 102 -7.65 -14.65 18.32
C ASN A 102 -7.97 -14.45 19.81
N VAL A 103 -7.83 -13.23 20.35
CA VAL A 103 -8.05 -12.95 21.79
C VAL A 103 -9.46 -12.46 22.05
N LEU A 104 -9.94 -11.48 21.30
CA LEU A 104 -11.28 -10.91 21.44
C LEU A 104 -12.34 -11.65 20.62
N GLU A 105 -11.92 -12.56 19.75
CA GLU A 105 -12.80 -13.40 18.91
C GLU A 105 -13.82 -12.59 18.10
N ILE A 106 -13.43 -11.41 17.61
CA ILE A 106 -14.26 -10.57 16.76
C ILE A 106 -14.25 -11.17 15.34
N GLU A 107 -15.28 -11.96 15.05
CA GLU A 107 -15.42 -12.79 13.85
C GLU A 107 -14.98 -12.10 12.52
N PRO A 108 -15.37 -10.84 12.21
CA PRO A 108 -14.91 -10.18 10.98
C PRO A 108 -13.40 -10.09 10.78
N PHE A 109 -12.60 -10.03 11.86
CA PHE A 109 -11.13 -9.99 11.75
C PHE A 109 -10.52 -11.37 11.46
N GLY A 110 -11.29 -12.45 11.51
CA GLY A 110 -10.77 -13.81 11.33
C GLY A 110 -9.73 -14.17 12.39
N LYS A 111 -8.81 -15.08 12.06
CA LYS A 111 -7.76 -15.54 12.99
C LYS A 111 -6.38 -15.46 12.33
N LEU A 112 -5.41 -14.95 13.09
CA LEU A 112 -4.00 -15.06 12.74
C LEU A 112 -3.52 -16.49 13.01
N ILE A 113 -2.83 -17.08 12.04
CA ILE A 113 -2.21 -18.41 12.17
C ILE A 113 -0.99 -18.28 13.09
N THR A 114 -1.03 -18.98 14.23
CA THR A 114 0.04 -18.95 15.24
C THR A 114 0.77 -20.28 15.37
N SER A 115 0.21 -21.36 14.84
CA SER A 115 0.83 -22.69 14.81
C SER A 115 0.73 -23.30 13.41
N TYR A 116 1.74 -24.08 13.01
CA TYR A 116 1.72 -24.81 11.75
C TYR A 116 0.50 -25.74 11.62
N ARG A 117 -0.06 -26.23 12.75
CA ARG A 117 -1.23 -27.11 12.75
C ARG A 117 -2.50 -26.46 12.19
N GLN A 118 -2.54 -25.13 12.16
CA GLN A 118 -3.63 -24.35 11.61
C GLN A 118 -3.46 -24.06 10.10
N LEU A 119 -2.31 -24.40 9.52
CA LEU A 119 -2.08 -24.27 8.07
C LEU A 119 -2.87 -25.34 7.31
N SER A 120 -3.28 -25.02 6.09
CA SER A 120 -3.94 -26.00 5.22
C SER A 120 -3.03 -27.21 4.93
N PRO A 121 -3.58 -28.42 4.71
CA PRO A 121 -2.80 -29.60 4.37
C PRO A 121 -1.88 -29.38 3.15
N GLU A 122 -2.33 -28.59 2.18
CA GLU A 122 -1.57 -28.24 0.97
C GLU A 122 -0.32 -27.42 1.28
N ILE A 123 -0.42 -26.45 2.21
CA ILE A 123 0.74 -25.66 2.66
C ILE A 123 1.66 -26.52 3.52
N LEU A 124 1.10 -27.35 4.40
CA LEU A 124 1.85 -28.25 5.29
C LEU A 124 2.76 -29.24 4.55
N GLN A 125 2.39 -29.65 3.34
CA GLN A 125 3.21 -30.51 2.48
C GLN A 125 4.36 -29.74 1.81
N LYS A 126 4.19 -28.44 1.57
CA LYS A 126 5.16 -27.59 0.86
C LYS A 126 6.18 -26.93 1.79
N ILE A 127 5.86 -26.77 3.08
CA ILE A 127 6.78 -26.14 4.04
C ILE A 127 7.84 -27.15 4.52
N PRO A 128 9.13 -26.74 4.59
CA PRO A 128 10.20 -27.54 5.19
C PRO A 128 9.87 -27.97 6.63
N SER A 129 10.31 -29.18 7.01
CA SER A 129 10.08 -29.75 8.35
C SER A 129 10.56 -28.83 9.48
N ILE A 130 11.64 -28.07 9.24
CA ILE A 130 12.21 -27.11 10.20
C ILE A 130 11.28 -25.94 10.52
N LEU A 131 10.26 -25.68 9.70
CA LEU A 131 9.26 -24.63 9.91
C LEU A 131 7.99 -25.13 10.62
N LYS A 132 7.88 -26.45 10.91
CA LYS A 132 6.73 -27.06 11.61
C LYS A 132 6.87 -26.95 13.13
N ILE A 133 6.89 -25.72 13.64
CA ILE A 133 7.07 -25.42 15.07
C ILE A 133 5.78 -24.80 15.63
N ASP A 134 5.43 -25.13 16.87
CA ASP A 134 4.23 -24.61 17.54
C ASP A 134 4.28 -23.08 17.80
N TYR A 135 5.45 -22.45 17.69
CA TYR A 135 5.70 -21.02 17.88
C TYR A 135 5.89 -20.26 16.56
N LEU A 136 5.02 -20.50 15.58
CA LEU A 136 5.17 -19.99 14.21
C LEU A 136 5.29 -18.47 14.16
N LEU A 137 4.66 -17.73 15.08
CA LEU A 137 4.77 -16.27 15.19
C LEU A 137 6.21 -15.76 15.28
N PHE A 138 7.10 -16.45 16.01
CA PHE A 138 8.51 -16.03 16.14
C PHE A 138 9.27 -16.13 14.81
N ILE A 139 8.79 -16.95 13.89
CA ILE A 139 9.34 -17.09 12.54
C ILE A 139 8.63 -16.14 11.57
N LEU A 140 7.32 -15.92 11.73
CA LEU A 140 6.55 -15.04 10.85
C LEU A 140 7.02 -13.59 10.95
N VAL A 141 7.37 -13.10 12.14
CA VAL A 141 7.88 -11.72 12.31
C VAL A 141 9.12 -11.45 11.45
N PRO A 142 10.24 -12.21 11.54
CA PRO A 142 11.40 -11.99 10.70
C PRO A 142 11.14 -12.27 9.22
N ILE A 143 10.25 -13.20 8.88
CA ILE A 143 9.83 -13.42 7.48
C ILE A 143 9.11 -12.19 6.93
N MET A 144 8.12 -11.65 7.65
CA MET A 144 7.38 -10.46 7.23
C MET A 144 8.31 -9.24 7.12
N PHE A 145 9.23 -9.08 8.08
CA PHE A 145 10.24 -8.03 8.00
C PHE A 145 11.09 -8.17 6.74
N SER A 146 11.58 -9.38 6.46
CA SER A 146 12.45 -9.65 5.31
C SER A 146 11.69 -9.46 4.00
N ALA A 147 10.46 -9.99 3.88
CA ALA A 147 9.61 -9.85 2.70
C ALA A 147 9.28 -8.37 2.43
N SER A 148 8.89 -7.63 3.46
CA SER A 148 8.59 -6.20 3.36
C SER A 148 9.82 -5.41 2.92
N LEU A 149 10.97 -5.63 3.57
CA LEU A 149 12.21 -4.91 3.25
C LEU A 149 12.70 -5.23 1.83
N MET A 150 12.68 -6.50 1.43
CA MET A 150 13.02 -6.91 0.08
C MET A 150 12.10 -6.26 -0.94
N SER A 151 10.79 -6.26 -0.68
CA SER A 151 9.81 -5.59 -1.52
C SER A 151 10.09 -4.09 -1.68
N SER A 152 10.40 -3.40 -0.58
CA SER A 152 10.78 -1.97 -0.58
C SER A 152 11.93 -1.65 -1.52
N ILE A 153 12.97 -2.49 -1.57
CA ILE A 153 14.18 -2.25 -2.38
C ILE A 153 14.16 -2.96 -3.74
N SER A 154 13.05 -3.60 -4.10
CA SER A 154 12.92 -4.39 -5.33
C SER A 154 12.19 -3.64 -6.46
N ILE A 155 11.90 -4.38 -7.53
CA ILE A 155 11.02 -3.92 -8.61
C ILE A 155 9.65 -3.47 -8.09
N ASN A 156 9.11 -4.08 -7.03
CA ASN A 156 7.82 -3.66 -6.49
C ASN A 156 7.88 -2.22 -5.94
N GLY A 157 8.91 -1.87 -5.17
CA GLY A 157 9.14 -0.49 -4.72
C GLY A 157 9.33 0.50 -5.88
N PHE A 158 9.98 0.06 -6.96
CA PHE A 158 10.13 0.88 -8.17
C PHE A 158 8.81 1.05 -8.94
N ILE A 159 7.98 0.02 -9.01
CA ILE A 159 6.66 0.11 -9.65
C ILE A 159 5.71 0.97 -8.81
N ALA A 160 5.74 0.81 -7.48
CA ALA A 160 5.01 1.64 -6.53
C ALA A 160 5.42 3.12 -6.62
N LEU A 161 6.70 3.42 -6.91
CA LEU A 161 7.13 4.78 -7.22
C LEU A 161 6.34 5.40 -8.38
N GLY A 162 5.86 4.61 -9.34
CA GLY A 162 4.99 5.07 -10.43
C GLY A 162 3.75 5.79 -9.92
N GLU A 163 3.09 5.22 -8.91
CA GLU A 163 1.96 5.84 -8.24
C GLU A 163 2.38 7.08 -7.45
N GLU A 164 3.46 6.99 -6.69
CA GLU A 164 3.96 8.08 -5.85
C GLU A 164 4.32 9.33 -6.66
N ILE A 165 4.87 9.15 -7.87
CA ILE A 165 5.13 10.24 -8.81
C ILE A 165 3.84 10.97 -9.17
N GLY A 166 2.75 10.25 -9.44
CA GLY A 166 1.46 10.87 -9.72
C GLY A 166 0.84 11.55 -8.50
N TRP A 167 0.76 10.84 -7.37
CA TRP A 167 0.02 11.30 -6.20
C TRP A 167 0.77 12.35 -5.38
N ARG A 168 2.05 12.13 -5.09
CA ARG A 168 2.86 13.01 -4.24
C ARG A 168 3.81 13.89 -5.06
N GLY A 169 4.34 13.37 -6.16
CA GLY A 169 5.13 14.14 -7.10
C GLY A 169 4.30 15.24 -7.78
N PHE A 170 3.18 14.85 -8.40
CA PHE A 170 2.35 15.76 -9.19
C PHE A 170 1.17 16.35 -8.43
N LEU A 171 0.21 15.55 -7.94
CA LEU A 171 -1.01 16.09 -7.31
C LEU A 171 -0.68 16.92 -6.07
N GLU A 172 0.12 16.38 -5.14
CA GLU A 172 0.44 17.09 -3.90
C GLU A 172 1.13 18.45 -4.14
N LYS A 173 1.99 18.54 -5.16
CA LYS A 173 2.71 19.78 -5.50
C LYS A 173 1.88 20.78 -6.29
N ASN A 174 0.80 20.35 -6.93
CA ASN A 174 -0.08 21.23 -7.69
C ASN A 174 -1.35 21.63 -6.91
N LEU A 175 -1.65 20.97 -5.78
CA LEU A 175 -2.77 21.31 -4.89
C LEU A 175 -2.37 22.40 -3.88
N ASN A 176 -3.09 23.52 -3.92
CA ASN A 176 -2.91 24.65 -2.99
C ASN A 176 -3.89 24.56 -1.82
N PHE A 177 -3.72 23.54 -0.97
CA PHE A 177 -4.50 23.34 0.26
C PHE A 177 -3.58 23.10 1.46
N SER A 178 -4.12 23.27 2.67
CA SER A 178 -3.44 22.88 3.90
C SER A 178 -3.09 21.38 3.88
N PHE A 179 -2.08 20.97 4.65
CA PHE A 179 -1.62 19.57 4.68
C PHE A 179 -2.75 18.57 4.90
N PHE A 180 -3.66 18.83 5.85
CA PHE A 180 -4.77 17.94 6.14
C PHE A 180 -5.76 17.84 4.98
N LYS A 181 -6.25 18.99 4.49
CA LYS A 181 -7.20 19.01 3.38
C LYS A 181 -6.61 18.39 2.11
N LYS A 182 -5.32 18.63 1.86
CA LYS A 182 -4.59 18.07 0.73
C LYS A 182 -4.52 16.54 0.77
N ASN A 183 -4.14 15.95 1.90
CA ASN A 183 -4.03 14.49 2.03
C ASN A 183 -5.37 13.78 2.02
N ILE A 184 -6.44 14.40 2.55
CA ILE A 184 -7.81 13.87 2.40
C ILE A 184 -8.19 13.83 0.92
N ILE A 185 -8.00 14.94 0.19
CA ILE A 185 -8.33 15.01 -1.24
C ILE A 185 -7.55 13.98 -2.06
N ILE A 186 -6.23 13.87 -1.84
CA ILE A 186 -5.39 12.91 -2.54
C ILE A 186 -5.80 11.49 -2.21
N GLY A 187 -6.05 11.18 -0.94
CA GLY A 187 -6.51 9.86 -0.50
C GLY A 187 -7.84 9.45 -1.15
N ILE A 188 -8.80 10.38 -1.25
CA ILE A 188 -10.07 10.13 -1.95
C ILE A 188 -9.82 9.86 -3.44
N ILE A 189 -9.06 10.71 -4.12
CA ILE A 189 -8.76 10.55 -5.55
C ILE A 189 -8.04 9.23 -5.80
N TRP A 190 -7.08 8.88 -4.95
CA TRP A 190 -6.31 7.65 -5.07
C TRP A 190 -7.16 6.42 -4.77
N GLY A 191 -7.98 6.44 -3.72
CA GLY A 191 -8.87 5.32 -3.40
C GLY A 191 -9.92 5.07 -4.46
N VAL A 192 -10.60 6.12 -4.95
CA VAL A 192 -11.60 5.99 -6.01
C VAL A 192 -10.96 5.53 -7.33
N TRP A 193 -9.69 5.83 -7.59
CA TRP A 193 -8.99 5.34 -8.78
C TRP A 193 -8.89 3.81 -8.84
N HIS A 194 -8.94 3.11 -7.70
CA HIS A 194 -8.96 1.64 -7.63
C HIS A 194 -10.32 1.03 -7.97
N THR A 195 -11.38 1.82 -8.16
CA THR A 195 -12.76 1.32 -8.29
C THR A 195 -12.90 0.20 -9.32
N SER A 196 -12.34 0.39 -10.52
CA SER A 196 -12.52 -0.54 -11.63
C SER A 196 -11.84 -1.89 -11.39
N ILE A 197 -10.70 -1.91 -10.70
CA ILE A 197 -9.99 -3.15 -10.36
C ILE A 197 -10.58 -3.82 -9.11
N ILE A 198 -11.09 -3.04 -8.16
CA ILE A 198 -11.79 -3.56 -6.97
C ILE A 198 -13.07 -4.28 -7.38
N ILE A 199 -13.86 -3.69 -8.27
CA ILE A 199 -15.07 -4.34 -8.81
C ILE A 199 -14.69 -5.66 -9.48
N SER A 200 -13.54 -5.71 -10.16
CA SER A 200 -13.00 -6.93 -10.76
C SER A 200 -12.34 -7.92 -9.79
N GLY A 201 -12.51 -7.75 -8.47
CA GLY A 201 -12.11 -8.70 -7.44
C GLY A 201 -10.78 -8.40 -6.75
N HIS A 202 -10.14 -7.26 -7.04
CA HIS A 202 -8.90 -6.87 -6.35
C HIS A 202 -9.17 -6.45 -4.89
N ASN A 203 -8.48 -7.09 -3.94
CA ASN A 203 -8.53 -6.89 -2.48
C ASN A 203 -9.86 -7.16 -1.78
N TYR A 204 -11.01 -6.91 -2.43
CA TYR A 204 -12.35 -7.00 -1.83
C TYR A 204 -13.29 -7.85 -2.67
N LEU A 205 -12.88 -9.09 -2.95
CA LEU A 205 -13.62 -10.00 -3.83
C LEU A 205 -15.06 -10.22 -3.36
N ASN A 206 -15.29 -10.30 -2.05
CA ASN A 206 -16.60 -10.61 -1.49
C ASN A 206 -17.44 -9.33 -1.25
N HIS A 207 -16.79 -8.17 -1.11
CA HIS A 207 -17.47 -6.90 -0.83
C HIS A 207 -17.01 -5.76 -1.75
N PRO A 208 -17.16 -5.85 -3.09
CA PRO A 208 -16.56 -4.89 -4.02
C PRO A 208 -17.02 -3.45 -3.81
N TYR A 209 -18.31 -3.21 -3.55
CA TYR A 209 -18.84 -1.85 -3.36
C TYR A 209 -18.34 -1.20 -2.06
N TRP A 210 -18.38 -1.94 -0.95
CA TRP A 210 -17.84 -1.48 0.33
C TRP A 210 -16.31 -1.42 0.33
N GLY A 211 -15.67 -2.26 -0.48
CA GLY A 211 -14.24 -2.29 -0.72
C GLY A 211 -13.74 -0.99 -1.34
N ILE A 212 -14.52 -0.34 -2.22
CA ILE A 212 -14.18 1.00 -2.75
C ILE A 212 -14.10 2.01 -1.60
N LEU A 213 -15.08 2.00 -0.69
CA LEU A 213 -15.10 2.91 0.46
C LEU A 213 -13.93 2.60 1.41
N MET A 214 -13.67 1.33 1.68
CA MET A 214 -12.54 0.91 2.53
C MET A 214 -11.19 1.30 1.91
N MET A 215 -11.03 1.13 0.59
CA MET A 215 -9.83 1.59 -0.11
C MET A 215 -9.65 3.10 -0.02
N VAL A 216 -10.72 3.89 -0.12
CA VAL A 216 -10.66 5.34 0.10
C VAL A 216 -10.16 5.67 1.51
N ILE A 217 -10.70 5.00 2.54
CA ILE A 217 -10.27 5.20 3.93
C ILE A 217 -8.78 4.85 4.09
N LEU A 218 -8.34 3.73 3.53
CA LEU A 218 -6.94 3.30 3.58
C LEU A 218 -6.02 4.28 2.83
N CYS A 219 -6.38 4.68 1.61
CA CYS A 219 -5.62 5.65 0.81
C CYS A 219 -5.52 7.01 1.50
N ILE A 220 -6.52 7.44 2.28
CA ILE A 220 -6.42 8.64 3.13
C ILE A 220 -5.34 8.45 4.19
N ALA A 221 -5.39 7.37 4.97
CA ALA A 221 -4.38 7.09 6.00
C ALA A 221 -2.96 7.00 5.41
N MET A 222 -2.82 6.30 4.28
CA MET A 222 -1.57 6.20 3.54
C MET A 222 -1.10 7.55 3.00
N SER A 223 -2.00 8.38 2.46
CA SER A 223 -1.65 9.73 1.97
C SER A 223 -1.04 10.57 3.09
N PHE A 224 -1.62 10.52 4.30
CA PHE A 224 -1.04 11.20 5.47
C PHE A 224 0.35 10.67 5.81
N TYR A 225 0.50 9.35 5.94
CA TYR A 225 1.78 8.72 6.26
C TYR A 225 2.87 9.06 5.24
N PHE A 226 2.58 8.88 3.94
CA PHE A 226 3.54 9.08 2.87
C PHE A 226 3.88 10.55 2.60
N SER A 227 2.91 11.46 2.62
CA SER A 227 3.19 12.90 2.51
C SER A 227 4.05 13.39 3.67
N PHE A 228 3.81 12.85 4.87
CA PHE A 228 4.60 13.17 6.05
C PHE A 228 6.02 12.60 6.00
N ALA A 229 6.16 11.36 5.53
CA ALA A 229 7.46 10.76 5.23
C ALA A 229 8.22 11.57 4.18
N LEU A 230 7.58 11.96 3.08
CA LEU A 230 8.19 12.71 2.00
C LEU A 230 8.79 14.03 2.48
N LYS A 231 8.06 14.77 3.32
CA LYS A 231 8.55 16.04 3.90
C LYS A 231 9.80 15.87 4.76
N ARG A 232 10.05 14.68 5.30
CA ARG A 232 11.20 14.43 6.18
C ARG A 232 12.34 13.75 5.47
N THR A 233 12.06 12.83 4.57
CA THR A 233 13.06 12.10 3.79
C THR A 233 13.53 12.92 2.57
N GLN A 234 12.70 13.84 2.09
CA GLN A 234 12.97 14.71 0.92
C GLN A 234 13.25 13.92 -0.36
N SER A 235 12.73 12.69 -0.45
CA SER A 235 13.00 11.79 -1.57
C SER A 235 11.78 10.97 -1.92
N LEU A 236 11.34 11.07 -3.17
CA LEU A 236 10.22 10.30 -3.65
C LEU A 236 10.59 8.82 -3.88
N PHE A 237 11.86 8.52 -4.20
CA PHE A 237 12.39 7.15 -4.25
C PHE A 237 12.17 6.42 -2.93
N VAL A 238 12.40 7.10 -1.80
CA VAL A 238 12.14 6.53 -0.49
C VAL A 238 10.65 6.21 -0.34
N ILE A 239 9.75 7.09 -0.78
CA ILE A 239 8.30 6.84 -0.66
C ILE A 239 7.84 5.69 -1.54
N GLY A 240 8.37 5.55 -2.75
CA GLY A 240 8.14 4.36 -3.58
C GLY A 240 8.57 3.07 -2.87
N ALA A 241 9.75 3.10 -2.22
CA ALA A 241 10.20 1.98 -1.40
C ALA A 241 9.27 1.69 -0.21
N LEU A 242 8.83 2.72 0.53
CA LEU A 242 7.89 2.51 1.64
C LEU A 242 6.57 1.91 1.13
N HIS A 243 6.02 2.41 0.03
CA HIS A 243 4.80 1.89 -0.57
C HIS A 243 4.96 0.43 -1.01
N GLY A 244 6.05 0.08 -1.68
CA GLY A 244 6.36 -1.33 -1.97
C GLY A 244 6.45 -2.22 -0.73
N GLY A 245 6.99 -1.69 0.37
CA GLY A 245 6.99 -2.38 1.67
C GLY A 245 5.57 -2.67 2.16
N VAL A 246 4.71 -1.65 2.21
CA VAL A 246 3.29 -1.79 2.62
C VAL A 246 2.56 -2.85 1.77
N ASN A 247 2.77 -2.86 0.45
CA ASN A 247 2.17 -3.86 -0.44
C ASN A 247 2.60 -5.30 -0.10
N ALA A 248 3.83 -5.49 0.39
CA ALA A 248 4.28 -6.80 0.84
C ALA A 248 3.77 -7.18 2.23
N VAL A 249 3.57 -6.20 3.13
CA VAL A 249 2.91 -6.45 4.42
C VAL A 249 1.50 -6.99 4.19
N GLU A 250 0.77 -6.35 3.28
CA GLU A 250 -0.57 -6.76 2.86
C GLU A 250 -0.59 -8.19 2.32
N GLN A 251 0.19 -8.47 1.27
CA GLN A 251 0.25 -9.80 0.66
C GLN A 251 0.66 -10.88 1.67
N THR A 252 1.69 -10.61 2.48
CA THR A 252 2.16 -11.60 3.46
C THR A 252 1.11 -11.89 4.51
N LEU A 253 0.39 -10.86 4.98
CA LEU A 253 -0.67 -11.04 5.97
C LEU A 253 -1.85 -11.83 5.39
N ALA A 254 -2.21 -11.60 4.12
CA ALA A 254 -3.27 -12.35 3.45
C ALA A 254 -3.02 -13.87 3.40
N PHE A 255 -1.75 -14.31 3.49
CA PHE A 255 -1.40 -15.74 3.58
C PHE A 255 -1.45 -16.32 5.00
N ILE A 256 -1.36 -15.49 6.04
CA ILE A 256 -1.26 -15.94 7.44
C ILE A 256 -2.48 -15.58 8.29
N GLN A 257 -3.47 -14.90 7.71
CA GLN A 257 -4.75 -14.61 8.32
C GLN A 257 -5.84 -15.39 7.60
N ILE A 258 -6.68 -16.10 8.36
CA ILE A 258 -7.73 -16.98 7.84
C ILE A 258 -9.09 -16.52 8.33
N GLU A 259 -10.15 -16.92 7.62
CA GLU A 259 -11.56 -16.72 8.01
C GLU A 259 -11.94 -15.24 8.24
N TYR A 260 -11.18 -14.30 7.68
CA TYR A 260 -11.47 -12.87 7.80
C TYR A 260 -12.44 -12.39 6.71
N ILE A 261 -13.18 -11.33 7.02
CA ILE A 261 -13.90 -10.54 6.03
C ILE A 261 -12.92 -9.53 5.42
N ASP A 262 -12.85 -9.48 4.09
CA ASP A 262 -11.90 -8.63 3.33
C ASP A 262 -11.87 -7.15 3.77
N LEU A 263 -13.00 -6.58 4.20
CA LEU A 263 -13.10 -5.21 4.75
C LEU A 263 -12.39 -5.01 6.11
N PHE A 264 -12.13 -6.08 6.86
CA PHE A 264 -11.54 -6.05 8.20
C PHE A 264 -10.11 -6.59 8.21
N GLY A 265 -9.77 -7.43 7.23
CA GLY A 265 -8.49 -8.13 7.13
C GLY A 265 -7.31 -7.28 6.63
N PRO A 266 -6.35 -7.88 5.90
CA PRO A 266 -5.06 -7.28 5.54
C PRO A 266 -5.09 -5.94 4.80
N VAL A 267 -6.09 -5.69 3.94
CA VAL A 267 -6.25 -4.40 3.24
C VAL A 267 -7.38 -3.56 3.85
N GLY A 268 -7.97 -4.05 4.93
CA GLY A 268 -9.15 -3.48 5.55
C GLY A 268 -8.83 -2.60 6.76
N LEU A 269 -9.74 -2.65 7.75
CA LEU A 269 -9.59 -1.93 9.02
C LEU A 269 -8.28 -2.22 9.74
N LEU A 270 -7.75 -3.44 9.63
CA LEU A 270 -6.51 -3.81 10.30
C LEU A 270 -5.30 -2.98 9.84
N MET A 271 -5.13 -2.84 8.53
CA MET A 271 -4.05 -2.01 7.97
C MET A 271 -4.33 -0.53 8.21
N PHE A 272 -5.58 -0.10 8.10
CA PHE A 272 -5.98 1.27 8.42
C PHE A 272 -5.59 1.65 9.85
N PHE A 273 -5.92 0.82 10.85
CA PHE A 273 -5.54 1.07 12.24
C PHE A 273 -4.02 1.10 12.39
N SER A 274 -3.31 0.16 11.77
CA SER A 274 -1.85 0.04 11.91
C SER A 274 -1.11 1.25 11.32
N ILE A 275 -1.45 1.66 10.09
CA ILE A 275 -0.87 2.86 9.45
C ILE A 275 -1.25 4.13 10.20
N SER A 276 -2.51 4.23 10.65
CA SER A 276 -2.96 5.39 11.43
C SER A 276 -2.22 5.50 12.75
N THR A 277 -2.03 4.40 13.49
CA THR A 277 -1.26 4.36 14.74
C THR A 277 0.18 4.82 14.51
N VAL A 278 0.86 4.25 13.50
CA VAL A 278 2.23 4.65 13.14
C VAL A 278 2.31 6.14 12.83
N PHE A 279 1.41 6.64 11.96
CA PHE A 279 1.39 8.04 11.56
C PHE A 279 1.12 8.97 12.76
N LEU A 280 0.13 8.65 13.60
CA LEU A 280 -0.27 9.49 14.73
C LEU A 280 0.84 9.57 15.80
N ILE A 281 1.48 8.44 16.12
CA ILE A 281 2.63 8.41 17.04
C ILE A 281 3.76 9.29 16.48
N ASP A 282 4.10 9.09 15.20
CA ASP A 282 5.19 9.84 14.58
C ASP A 282 4.89 11.34 14.42
N TYR A 283 3.63 11.68 14.11
CA TYR A 283 3.15 13.04 14.02
C TYR A 283 3.22 13.75 15.38
N THR A 284 2.69 13.13 16.43
CA THR A 284 2.67 13.68 17.79
C THR A 284 4.06 13.85 18.39
N LEU A 285 4.94 12.84 18.27
CA LEU A 285 6.32 12.93 18.75
C LEU A 285 7.09 14.08 18.10
N SER A 286 6.81 14.38 16.84
CA SER A 286 7.50 15.48 16.15
C SER A 286 6.98 16.87 16.45
N LYS A 287 5.74 16.99 16.95
CA LYS A 287 5.23 18.25 17.47
C LYS A 287 5.87 18.60 18.80
N LYS A 288 6.19 17.61 19.63
CA LYS A 288 6.85 17.81 20.94
C LYS A 288 8.31 18.28 20.81
N ASN A 289 8.96 17.98 19.68
CA ASN A 289 10.37 18.32 19.41
C ASN A 289 10.53 19.63 18.61
N LYS A 290 9.49 20.45 18.52
CA LYS A 290 9.50 21.79 17.92
C LYS A 290 9.20 22.82 18.99
#